data_AF-A0A800IRR7-F1
#
_entry.id   AF-A0A800IRR7-F1
#
_cell.length_a   1.000
_cell.length_b   1.000
_cell.length_c   1.000
_cell.angle_alpha   90.00
_cell.angle_beta   90.00
_cell.angle_gamma   90.00
#
_symmetry.space_group_name_H-M   'P 1'
#
loop_
_entity.id
_entity.type
_entity.pdbx_description
1 polymer ?
#
loop_
_entity_poly.entity_id
_entity_poly.type
_entity_poly.pdbx_seq_one_letter_code
_entity_poly.pdbx_strand_id
1 'polypeptide(L)'
;MLRKKSSRKKTIFQNRIMIFPLIFVIGGLFLISNDMGIVKWYQLRKERNRIQAEIDQFIQQEAEFTYELNRLTNDVEYIKKIALGKFHMVKPGEKVFRVIDRRKID
;
A
#
# COMPACT_ATOMS: atom_id res chain seq x y z
N MET A 1 -18.56 -62.67 -51.34
CA MET A 1 -19.05 -61.28 -51.26
C MET A 1 -18.09 -60.47 -50.40
N LEU A 2 -17.60 -59.35 -50.94
CA LEU A 2 -16.46 -58.58 -50.42
C LEU A 2 -16.86 -57.70 -49.23
N ARG A 3 -16.22 -57.90 -48.08
CA ARG A 3 -16.30 -56.98 -46.92
C ARG A 3 -15.00 -56.19 -46.81
N LYS A 4 -14.97 -54.99 -47.38
CA LYS A 4 -13.86 -54.03 -47.18
C LYS A 4 -14.34 -52.91 -46.27
N LYS A 5 -13.98 -53.00 -44.97
CA LYS A 5 -14.22 -51.91 -44.01
C LYS A 5 -13.02 -50.96 -44.04
N SER A 6 -13.14 -49.89 -44.81
CA SER A 6 -12.19 -48.77 -44.82
C SER A 6 -12.39 -47.92 -43.56
N SER A 7 -11.45 -47.97 -42.63
CA SER A 7 -11.39 -47.10 -41.46
C SER A 7 -9.95 -46.61 -41.28
N ARG A 8 -9.58 -45.57 -42.03
CA ARG A 8 -8.34 -44.79 -41.80
C ARG A 8 -8.64 -43.30 -41.97
N LYS A 9 -9.31 -42.71 -40.98
CA LYS A 9 -9.40 -41.23 -40.83
C LYS A 9 -9.17 -40.75 -39.39
N LYS A 10 -8.68 -41.60 -38.49
CA LYS A 10 -8.45 -41.23 -37.07
C LYS A 10 -7.19 -40.38 -36.84
N THR A 11 -6.18 -40.46 -37.70
CA THR A 11 -4.87 -39.80 -37.49
C THR A 11 -4.91 -38.28 -37.58
N ILE A 12 -5.69 -37.69 -38.49
CA ILE A 12 -5.73 -36.21 -38.65
C ILE A 12 -6.50 -35.55 -37.49
N PHE A 13 -7.60 -36.19 -37.04
CA PHE A 13 -8.41 -35.66 -35.94
C PHE A 13 -7.74 -35.83 -34.57
N GLN A 14 -7.02 -36.94 -34.36
CA GLN A 14 -6.20 -37.16 -33.16
C GLN A 14 -5.02 -36.17 -33.07
N ASN A 15 -4.35 -35.87 -34.18
CA ASN A 15 -3.28 -34.86 -34.19
C ASN A 15 -3.80 -33.45 -33.90
N ARG A 16 -4.98 -33.07 -34.43
CA ARG A 16 -5.60 -31.76 -34.12
C ARG A 16 -5.92 -31.58 -32.64
N ILE A 17 -6.44 -32.62 -31.98
CA ILE A 17 -6.75 -32.59 -30.54
C ILE A 17 -5.48 -32.48 -29.68
N MET A 18 -4.36 -33.05 -30.14
CA MET A 18 -3.08 -33.02 -29.42
C MET A 18 -2.33 -31.67 -29.55
N ILE A 19 -2.60 -30.87 -30.57
CA ILE A 19 -1.94 -29.57 -30.80
C ILE A 19 -2.60 -28.45 -29.97
N PHE A 20 -3.90 -28.54 -29.68
CA PHE A 20 -4.63 -27.58 -28.86
C PHE A 20 -4.02 -27.32 -27.46
N PRO A 21 -3.69 -28.35 -26.64
CA PRO A 21 -3.09 -28.12 -25.34
C PRO A 21 -1.71 -27.47 -25.46
N LEU A 22 -0.93 -27.79 -26.50
CA LEU A 22 0.39 -27.19 -26.71
C LEU A 22 0.30 -25.68 -27.00
N ILE A 23 -0.64 -25.27 -27.87
CA ILE A 23 -0.90 -23.85 -28.15
C ILE A 23 -1.43 -23.15 -26.91
N PHE A 24 -2.27 -23.81 -26.12
CA PHE A 24 -2.82 -23.23 -24.89
C PHE A 24 -1.74 -22.98 -23.83
N VAL A 25 -0.79 -23.90 -23.69
CA VAL A 25 0.35 -23.75 -22.77
C VAL A 25 1.28 -22.63 -23.22
N ILE A 26 1.63 -22.56 -24.52
CA ILE A 26 2.50 -21.51 -25.06
C ILE A 26 1.82 -20.14 -24.98
N GLY A 27 0.55 -20.06 -25.35
CA GLY A 27 -0.24 -18.82 -25.25
C GLY A 27 -0.42 -18.38 -23.80
N GLY A 28 -0.69 -19.32 -22.88
CA GLY A 28 -0.78 -19.03 -21.44
C GLY A 28 0.54 -18.51 -20.87
N LEU A 29 1.68 -19.11 -21.24
CA LEU A 29 2.99 -18.61 -20.84
C LEU A 29 3.24 -17.20 -21.38
N PHE A 30 2.90 -16.94 -22.65
CA PHE A 30 3.06 -15.63 -23.26
C PHE A 30 2.22 -14.55 -22.57
N LEU A 31 0.99 -14.86 -22.15
CA LEU A 31 0.13 -13.92 -21.41
C LEU A 31 0.64 -13.60 -20.00
N ILE A 32 1.38 -14.52 -19.38
CA ILE A 32 1.94 -14.32 -18.04
C ILE A 32 3.30 -13.61 -18.10
N SER A 33 4.14 -13.96 -19.07
CA SER A 33 5.53 -13.50 -19.19
C SER A 33 5.71 -12.20 -19.97
N ASN A 34 4.70 -11.70 -20.68
CA ASN A 34 4.79 -10.43 -21.39
C ASN A 34 4.86 -9.24 -20.39
N ASP A 35 5.54 -8.15 -20.77
CA ASP A 35 5.64 -6.92 -19.98
C ASP A 35 4.27 -6.29 -19.66
N MET A 36 3.25 -6.57 -20.47
CA MET A 36 1.84 -6.20 -20.22
C MET A 36 0.99 -7.38 -19.72
N GLY A 37 1.63 -8.38 -19.13
CA GLY A 37 0.97 -9.55 -18.57
C GLY A 37 0.21 -9.26 -17.27
N ILE A 38 -0.57 -10.26 -16.84
CA ILE A 38 -1.46 -10.18 -15.67
C ILE A 38 -0.66 -9.88 -14.39
N VAL A 39 0.55 -10.42 -14.28
CA VAL A 39 1.44 -10.21 -13.13
C VAL A 39 1.82 -8.74 -13.00
N LYS A 40 2.20 -8.10 -14.11
CA LYS A 40 2.57 -6.67 -14.11
C LYS A 40 1.37 -5.80 -13.76
N TRP A 41 0.19 -6.11 -14.31
CA TRP A 41 -1.05 -5.41 -13.96
C TRP A 41 -1.35 -5.49 -12.46
N TYR A 42 -1.20 -6.67 -11.85
CA TYR A 42 -1.42 -6.83 -10.41
C TYR A 42 -0.41 -6.04 -9.57
N GLN A 43 0.87 -6.06 -9.97
CA GLN A 43 1.90 -5.25 -9.30
C GLN A 43 1.60 -3.75 -9.40
N LEU A 44 1.26 -3.26 -10.60
CA LEU A 44 0.90 -1.85 -10.81
C LEU A 44 -0.35 -1.46 -10.03
N ARG A 45 -1.36 -2.34 -9.94
CA ARG A 45 -2.55 -2.13 -9.12
C ARG A 45 -2.20 -1.98 -7.64
N LYS A 46 -1.33 -2.84 -7.13
CA LYS A 46 -0.86 -2.81 -5.74
C LYS A 46 -0.06 -1.53 -5.46
N GLU A 47 0.85 -1.18 -6.36
CA GLU A 47 1.67 0.03 -6.25
C GLU A 47 0.82 1.29 -6.29
N ARG A 48 -0.14 1.38 -7.21
CA ARG A 48 -1.13 2.46 -7.24
C ARG A 48 -1.88 2.60 -5.92
N ASN A 49 -2.34 1.49 -5.35
CA ASN A 49 -3.08 1.52 -4.09
C ASN A 49 -2.19 1.97 -2.92
N ARG A 50 -0.91 1.55 -2.89
CA ARG A 50 0.05 1.99 -1.88
C ARG A 50 0.30 3.49 -1.98
N ILE A 51 0.57 4.00 -3.18
CA ILE A 51 0.80 5.42 -3.42
C ILE A 51 -0.42 6.23 -3.04
N GLN A 52 -1.63 5.76 -3.37
CA GLN A 52 -2.86 6.45 -2.96
C GLN A 52 -3.00 6.53 -1.44
N ALA A 53 -2.72 5.42 -0.73
CA ALA A 53 -2.76 5.42 0.73
C ALA A 53 -1.71 6.38 1.33
N GLU A 54 -0.51 6.46 0.76
CA GLU A 54 0.52 7.41 1.16
C GLU A 54 0.07 8.86 0.93
N ILE A 55 -0.56 9.16 -0.20
CA ILE A 55 -1.14 10.49 -0.48
C ILE A 55 -2.19 10.84 0.56
N ASP A 56 -3.11 9.92 0.86
CA ASP A 56 -4.17 10.15 1.84
C ASP A 56 -3.59 10.39 3.25
N GLN A 57 -2.51 9.67 3.60
CA GLN A 57 -1.77 9.91 4.85
C GLN A 57 -1.12 11.29 4.88
N PHE A 58 -0.51 11.75 3.80
CA PHE A 58 0.09 13.08 3.74
C PHE A 58 -0.95 14.20 3.83
N ILE A 59 -2.11 14.03 3.20
CA ILE A 59 -3.22 14.98 3.31
C ILE A 59 -3.72 15.08 4.76
N GLN A 60 -3.83 13.95 5.45
CA GLN A 60 -4.22 13.94 6.87
C GLN A 60 -3.18 14.65 7.75
N GLN A 61 -1.89 14.38 7.54
CA GLN A 61 -0.80 15.04 8.26
C GLN A 61 -0.78 16.55 8.01
N GLU A 62 -1.00 16.98 6.77
CA GLU A 62 -1.08 18.40 6.43
C GLU A 62 -2.25 19.09 7.15
N ALA A 63 -3.41 18.43 7.22
CA ALA A 63 -4.56 18.94 7.95
C ALA A 63 -4.29 19.04 9.45
N GLU A 64 -3.65 18.03 10.04
CA GLU A 64 -3.22 18.04 11.45
C GLU A 64 -2.22 19.16 11.75
N PHE A 65 -1.19 19.31 10.92
CA PHE A 65 -0.21 20.38 11.07
C PHE A 65 -0.82 21.76 10.89
N THR A 66 -1.73 21.92 9.93
CA THR A 66 -2.45 23.19 9.74
C THR A 66 -3.30 23.53 10.96
N TYR A 67 -3.98 22.54 11.53
CA TYR A 67 -4.73 22.69 12.76
C TYR A 67 -3.82 23.07 13.94
N GLU A 68 -2.71 22.36 14.11
CA GLU A 68 -1.73 22.63 15.17
C GLU A 68 -1.12 24.03 15.03
N LEU A 69 -0.76 24.43 13.81
CA LEU A 69 -0.23 25.76 13.51
C LEU A 69 -1.25 26.86 13.81
N ASN A 70 -2.52 26.63 13.51
CA ASN A 70 -3.59 27.55 13.87
C ASN A 70 -3.70 27.70 15.40
N ARG A 71 -3.66 26.59 16.15
CA ARG A 71 -3.66 26.61 17.62
C ARG A 71 -2.43 27.35 18.16
N LEU A 72 -1.25 27.13 17.59
CA LEU A 72 -0.03 27.78 18.03
C LEU A 72 0.04 29.27 17.68
N THR A 73 -0.76 29.75 16.73
CA THR A 73 -0.79 31.17 16.33
C THR A 73 -1.90 31.94 17.06
N ASN A 74 -3.08 31.34 17.20
CA ASN A 74 -4.28 32.03 17.65
C ASN A 74 -4.65 31.72 19.11
N ASP A 75 -4.17 30.61 19.68
CA ASP A 75 -4.53 30.18 21.03
C ASP A 75 -3.39 30.43 22.03
N VAL A 76 -3.47 31.58 22.71
CA VAL A 76 -2.51 32.01 23.74
C VAL A 76 -2.44 31.03 24.92
N GLU A 77 -3.54 30.38 25.28
CA GLU A 77 -3.59 29.42 26.39
C GLU A 77 -2.86 28.13 26.02
N TYR A 78 -3.07 27.65 24.80
CA TYR A 78 -2.36 26.50 24.23
C TYR A 78 -0.84 26.74 24.17
N ILE A 79 -0.41 27.91 23.67
CA ILE A 79 1.01 28.32 23.67
C ILE A 79 1.57 28.35 25.09
N LYS A 80 0.85 28.95 26.05
CA LYS A 80 1.29 29.03 27.45
C LYS A 80 1.47 27.64 28.05
N LYS A 81 0.55 26.70 27.78
CA LYS A 81 0.65 25.31 28.24
C LYS A 81 1.89 24.60 27.68
N ILE A 82 2.20 24.79 26.39
CA ILE A 82 3.41 24.24 25.75
C ILE A 82 4.67 24.88 26.32
N ALA A 83 4.69 26.21 26.45
CA ALA A 83 5.82 26.96 27.00
C ALA A 83 6.17 26.48 28.40
N LEU A 84 5.18 26.34 29.28
CA LEU A 84 5.36 25.85 30.65
C LEU A 84 5.72 24.37 30.71
N GLY A 85 4.98 23.52 29.98
CA GLY A 85 5.09 22.07 30.10
C GLY A 85 6.28 21.48 29.34
N LYS A 86 6.51 21.91 28.10
CA LYS A 86 7.55 21.35 27.22
C LYS A 86 8.87 22.11 27.36
N PHE A 87 8.81 23.44 27.46
CA PHE A 87 10.01 24.29 27.44
C PHE A 87 10.39 24.88 28.80
N HIS A 88 9.56 24.69 29.85
CA HIS A 88 9.74 25.26 31.18
C HIS A 88 9.93 26.80 31.17
N MET A 89 9.37 27.47 30.17
CA MET A 89 9.42 28.92 30.01
C MET A 89 8.37 29.58 30.88
N VAL A 90 8.79 30.57 31.67
CA VAL A 90 7.94 31.44 32.49
C VAL A 90 8.30 32.89 32.27
N LYS A 91 7.35 33.79 32.58
CA LYS A 91 7.66 35.21 32.59
C LYS A 91 8.70 35.52 33.68
N PRO A 92 9.56 36.53 33.48
CA PRO A 92 10.50 36.96 34.52
C PRO A 92 9.76 37.25 35.82
N GLY A 93 10.15 36.59 36.91
CA GLY A 93 9.53 36.73 38.24
C GLY A 93 8.44 35.70 38.60
N GLU A 94 7.98 34.87 37.66
CA GLU A 94 7.09 33.74 37.96
C GLU A 94 7.86 32.49 38.40
N LYS A 95 7.31 31.70 39.33
CA LYS A 95 7.93 30.47 39.86
C LYS A 95 7.36 29.23 39.17
N VAL A 96 8.24 28.33 38.71
CA VAL A 96 7.88 26.99 38.20
C VAL A 96 8.06 25.95 39.30
N PHE A 97 7.04 25.13 39.55
CA PHE A 97 7.14 23.99 40.46
C PHE A 97 7.24 22.70 39.64
N ARG A 98 8.37 21.98 39.76
CA ARG A 98 8.51 20.63 39.23
C ARG A 98 8.17 19.64 40.34
N VAL A 99 7.15 18.81 40.12
CA VAL A 99 6.78 17.74 41.05
C VAL A 99 7.76 16.58 40.84
N ILE A 100 8.55 16.26 41.87
CA ILE A 100 9.50 15.14 41.87
C ILE A 100 8.92 14.06 42.79
N ASP A 101 8.63 12.86 42.27
CA ASP A 101 8.22 11.73 43.10
C ASP A 101 9.46 11.16 43.80
N ARG A 102 9.51 11.27 45.12
CA ARG A 102 10.66 10.84 45.94
C ARG A 102 10.81 9.32 46.04
N ARG A 103 9.88 8.54 45.50
CA ARG A 103 9.88 7.07 45.57
C ARG A 103 10.77 6.36 44.53
N LYS A 104 11.55 7.11 43.74
CA LYS A 104 12.48 6.57 42.72
C LYS A 104 13.94 7.01 42.93
N ILE A 105 14.32 7.28 44.16
CA ILE A 105 15.72 7.52 44.52
C ILE A 105 16.13 6.31 45.38
N ASP A 106 16.43 5.21 44.71
CA ASP A 106 17.17 4.07 45.26
C ASP A 106 18.55 4.04 44.58
#